data_AF-A0A321LAY4-F1
#
_entry.id   AF-A0A321LAY4-F1
#
_cell.length_a   1.000
_cell.length_b   1.000
_cell.length_c   1.000
_cell.angle_alpha   90.00
_cell.angle_beta   90.00
_cell.angle_gamma   90.00
#
_symmetry.space_group_name_H-M   'P 1'
#
loop_
_entity.id
_entity.type
_entity.pdbx_description
1 polymer ?
#
loop_
_entity_poly.entity_id
_entity_poly.type
_entity_poly.pdbx_seq_one_letter_code
_entity_poly.pdbx_strand_id
1 'polypeptide(L)'
;MSNYNDLVPLFAGFFHQDWRDEFNNTEEALQAFVNDALPEELTGASTALQKLIQSNMSEEELGELMLDLGCFYNPTPTGKSYKQWLSDIAGRLASPVRRDHRSVTIRDYRKDVRRKKK
;
A
#
# COMPACT_ATOMS: atom_id res chain seq x y z
N MET A 1 -9.34 5.66 -15.89
CA MET A 1 -8.51 5.95 -14.69
C MET A 1 -9.36 5.60 -13.49
N SER A 2 -8.92 4.64 -12.67
CA SER A 2 -9.69 4.19 -11.50
C SER A 2 -9.76 5.31 -10.47
N ASN A 3 -10.89 5.44 -9.77
CA ASN A 3 -11.12 6.47 -8.74
C ASN A 3 -10.19 6.36 -7.51
N TYR A 4 -9.23 5.43 -7.54
CA TYR A 4 -8.35 5.01 -6.45
C TYR A 4 -6.87 5.08 -6.84
N ASN A 5 -6.50 5.88 -7.85
CA ASN A 5 -5.11 6.01 -8.31
C ASN A 5 -4.11 6.40 -7.21
N ASP A 6 -4.57 7.09 -6.16
CA ASP A 6 -3.73 7.42 -5.00
C ASP A 6 -3.25 6.18 -4.21
N LEU A 7 -3.81 5.00 -4.49
CA LEU A 7 -3.37 3.73 -3.92
C LEU A 7 -2.26 3.05 -4.73
N VAL A 8 -2.01 3.48 -5.97
CA VAL A 8 -0.98 2.87 -6.84
C VAL A 8 0.42 2.93 -6.22
N PRO A 9 0.89 4.04 -5.61
CA PRO A 9 2.21 4.07 -4.98
C PRO A 9 2.39 3.02 -3.87
N LEU A 10 1.33 2.75 -3.10
CA LEU A 10 1.29 1.71 -2.07
C LEU A 10 1.30 0.32 -2.70
N PHE A 11 0.34 0.04 -3.59
CA PHE A 11 0.10 -1.31 -4.07
C PHE A 11 1.12 -1.76 -5.12
N ALA A 12 1.23 -1.06 -6.24
CA ALA A 12 2.22 -1.37 -7.27
C ALA A 12 3.67 -1.16 -6.79
N GLY A 13 3.86 -0.47 -5.67
CA GLY A 13 5.19 -0.15 -5.15
C GLY A 13 5.72 -0.98 -4.01
N PHE A 14 4.84 -1.51 -3.16
CA PHE A 14 5.24 -2.27 -1.97
C PHE A 14 4.53 -3.62 -1.87
N PHE A 15 3.49 -3.85 -2.67
CA PHE A 15 2.77 -5.11 -2.79
C PHE A 15 2.77 -5.61 -4.26
N HIS A 16 3.83 -5.34 -5.01
CA HIS A 16 4.03 -5.88 -6.38
C HIS A 16 4.27 -7.39 -6.36
N GLN A 17 4.34 -8.04 -7.52
CA GLN A 17 4.46 -9.51 -7.65
C GLN A 17 5.56 -10.15 -6.77
N ASP A 18 6.72 -9.49 -6.69
CA ASP A 18 7.90 -9.99 -5.97
C ASP A 18 8.04 -9.43 -4.55
N TRP A 19 6.99 -8.84 -3.98
CA TRP A 19 7.08 -8.18 -2.67
C TRP A 19 7.59 -9.11 -1.55
N ARG A 20 7.39 -10.43 -1.66
CA ARG A 20 7.89 -11.41 -0.69
C ARG A 20 9.40 -11.61 -0.72
N ASP A 21 10.07 -11.21 -1.79
CA ASP A 21 11.53 -11.24 -1.88
C ASP A 21 12.15 -10.02 -1.16
N GLU A 22 11.37 -8.95 -0.99
CA GLU A 22 11.79 -7.71 -0.34
C GLU A 22 11.33 -7.59 1.12
N PHE A 23 10.21 -8.22 1.47
CA PHE A 23 9.57 -8.08 2.77
C PHE A 23 9.16 -9.43 3.36
N ASN A 24 9.38 -9.60 4.67
CA ASN A 24 8.99 -10.82 5.36
C ASN A 24 7.47 -10.93 5.58
N ASN A 25 6.79 -9.78 5.66
CA ASN A 25 5.35 -9.71 5.91
C ASN A 25 4.74 -8.38 5.44
N THR A 26 3.41 -8.30 5.49
CA THR A 26 2.66 -7.14 5.02
C THR A 26 2.90 -5.89 5.87
N GLU A 27 3.23 -6.06 7.15
CA GLU A 27 3.51 -4.98 8.08
C GLU A 27 4.83 -4.30 7.73
N GLU A 28 5.85 -5.07 7.35
CA GLU A 28 7.15 -4.55 6.91
C GLU A 28 7.01 -3.76 5.60
N ALA A 29 6.28 -4.31 4.62
CA ALA A 29 5.98 -3.63 3.36
C ALA A 29 5.24 -2.30 3.58
N LEU A 30 4.21 -2.31 4.43
CA LEU A 30 3.45 -1.11 4.77
C LEU A 30 4.31 -0.08 5.52
N GLN A 31 5.16 -0.53 6.45
CA GLN A 31 6.06 0.36 7.17
C GLN A 31 7.10 1.00 6.24
N ALA A 32 7.60 0.25 5.26
CA ALA A 32 8.49 0.76 4.23
C ALA A 32 7.80 1.86 3.39
N PHE A 33 6.53 1.67 3.02
CA PHE A 33 5.73 2.72 2.38
C PHE A 33 5.61 3.96 3.27
N VAL A 34 5.23 3.81 4.54
CA VAL A 34 5.10 4.95 5.48
C VAL A 34 6.40 5.76 5.63
N ASN A 35 7.54 5.07 5.55
CA ASN A 35 8.86 5.67 5.68
C ASN A 35 9.34 6.37 4.40
N ASP A 36 9.00 5.86 3.21
CA ASP A 36 9.44 6.42 1.92
C ASP A 36 8.45 7.44 1.32
N ALA A 37 7.16 7.30 1.63
CA ALA A 37 6.10 8.09 1.03
C ALA A 37 6.17 9.58 1.43
N LEU A 38 5.86 10.42 0.46
CA LEU A 38 5.64 11.84 0.71
C LEU A 38 4.35 12.03 1.54
N PRO A 39 4.24 13.10 2.34
CA PRO A 39 3.03 13.36 3.13
C PRO A 39 1.75 13.34 2.30
N GLU A 40 1.76 13.89 1.09
CA GLU A 40 0.65 13.90 0.15
C GLU A 40 0.26 12.50 -0.35
N GLU A 41 1.23 11.60 -0.54
CA GLU A 41 0.98 10.20 -0.93
C GLU A 41 0.30 9.45 0.23
N LEU A 42 0.71 9.71 1.47
CA LEU A 42 0.06 9.13 2.65
C LEU A 42 -1.37 9.64 2.84
N THR A 43 -1.58 10.94 2.70
CA THR A 43 -2.91 11.55 2.81
C THR A 43 -3.83 11.07 1.67
N GLY A 44 -3.32 11.00 0.44
CA GLY A 44 -4.05 10.49 -0.71
C GLY A 44 -4.43 9.03 -0.53
N ALA A 45 -3.47 8.17 -0.19
CA ALA A 45 -3.70 6.74 0.04
C ALA A 45 -4.70 6.50 1.18
N SER A 46 -4.55 7.21 2.31
CA SER A 46 -5.50 7.12 3.43
C SER A 46 -6.92 7.52 3.02
N THR A 47 -7.07 8.63 2.30
CA THR A 47 -8.37 9.10 1.79
C THR A 47 -9.00 8.09 0.82
N ALA A 48 -8.20 7.56 -0.11
CA ALA A 48 -8.67 6.60 -1.10
C ALA A 48 -9.07 5.26 -0.45
N LEU A 49 -8.31 4.77 0.55
CA LEU A 49 -8.67 3.57 1.32
C LEU A 49 -10.00 3.76 2.06
N GLN A 50 -10.22 4.90 2.70
CA GLN A 50 -11.49 5.18 3.39
C GLN A 50 -12.68 5.13 2.43
N LYS A 51 -12.54 5.74 1.23
CA LYS A 51 -13.57 5.65 0.18
C LYS A 51 -13.80 4.22 -0.30
N LEU A 52 -12.72 3.44 -0.44
CA LEU A 52 -12.80 2.06 -0.90
C LEU A 52 -13.50 1.15 0.12
N ILE A 53 -13.17 1.28 1.40
CA ILE A 53 -13.79 0.51 2.49
C ILE A 53 -15.29 0.80 2.61
N GLN A 54 -15.69 2.06 2.36
CA GLN A 54 -17.09 2.49 2.37
C GLN A 54 -17.85 2.14 1.09
N SER A 55 -17.17 1.64 0.05
CA SER A 55 -17.84 1.16 -1.14
C SER A 55 -18.65 -0.12 -0.87
N ASN A 56 -19.65 -0.37 -1.70
CA ASN A 56 -20.42 -1.62 -1.71
C ASN A 56 -19.80 -2.69 -2.61
N MET A 57 -18.49 -2.59 -2.92
CA MET A 57 -17.82 -3.58 -3.74
C MET A 57 -17.81 -4.95 -3.03
N SER A 58 -18.05 -6.00 -3.81
CA SER A 58 -17.89 -7.38 -3.37
C SER A 58 -16.41 -7.73 -3.16
N GLU A 59 -16.14 -8.86 -2.51
CA GLU A 59 -14.75 -9.32 -2.30
C GLU A 59 -14.06 -9.65 -3.64
N GLU A 60 -14.81 -10.13 -4.63
CA GLU A 60 -14.34 -10.39 -5.98
C GLU A 60 -13.98 -9.08 -6.71
N GLU A 61 -14.88 -8.08 -6.68
CA GLU A 61 -14.64 -6.75 -7.27
C GLU A 61 -13.44 -6.06 -6.62
N LEU A 62 -13.27 -6.21 -5.29
CA LEU A 62 -12.10 -5.73 -4.58
C LEU A 62 -10.83 -6.45 -5.05
N GLY A 63 -10.86 -7.75 -5.25
CA GLY A 63 -9.73 -8.53 -5.76
C GLY A 63 -9.29 -8.09 -7.15
N GLU A 64 -10.24 -7.87 -8.07
CA GLU A 64 -9.96 -7.35 -9.41
C GLU A 64 -9.35 -5.94 -9.35
N LEU A 65 -9.95 -5.04 -8.56
CA LEU A 65 -9.42 -3.70 -8.36
C LEU A 65 -8.01 -3.71 -7.75
N MET A 66 -7.75 -4.63 -6.81
CA MET A 66 -6.42 -4.77 -6.21
C MET A 66 -5.38 -5.11 -7.29
N LEU A 67 -5.68 -6.05 -8.20
CA LEU A 67 -4.79 -6.39 -9.31
C LEU A 67 -4.62 -5.20 -10.28
N ASP A 68 -5.69 -4.47 -10.59
CA ASP A 68 -5.63 -3.28 -11.44
C ASP A 68 -4.75 -2.16 -10.86
N LEU A 69 -4.68 -2.07 -9.52
CA LEU A 69 -3.82 -1.14 -8.80
C LEU A 69 -2.38 -1.67 -8.62
N GLY A 70 -2.09 -2.88 -9.11
CA GLY A 70 -0.79 -3.54 -9.01
C GLY A 70 -0.51 -4.25 -7.69
N CYS A 71 -1.56 -4.54 -6.89
CA CYS A 71 -1.45 -5.32 -5.66
C CYS A 71 -1.52 -6.83 -5.95
N PHE A 72 -0.44 -7.54 -5.64
CA PHE A 72 -0.34 -8.99 -5.73
C PHE A 72 -0.48 -9.69 -4.37
N TYR A 73 -0.85 -8.94 -3.33
CA TYR A 73 -1.20 -9.53 -2.04
C TYR A 73 -2.66 -10.04 -2.05
N ASN A 74 -2.84 -11.30 -1.64
CA ASN A 74 -4.14 -11.91 -1.43
C ASN A 74 -4.30 -12.29 0.06
N PRO A 75 -5.24 -11.68 0.80
CA PRO A 75 -5.47 -11.97 2.21
C PRO A 75 -6.22 -13.31 2.45
N THR A 76 -6.90 -13.86 1.45
CA THR A 76 -7.78 -15.02 1.62
C THR A 76 -7.10 -16.27 2.21
N PRO A 77 -5.83 -16.62 1.90
CA PRO A 77 -5.17 -17.77 2.53
C PRO A 77 -4.92 -17.59 4.03
N THR A 78 -4.96 -16.35 4.53
CA THR A 78 -4.84 -16.04 5.97
C THR A 78 -6.20 -15.98 6.69
N GLY A 79 -7.28 -16.32 6.00
CA GLY A 79 -8.65 -16.28 6.53
C GLY A 79 -9.24 -14.86 6.63
N LYS A 80 -8.57 -13.86 6.06
CA LYS A 80 -9.05 -12.47 6.01
C LYS A 80 -9.68 -12.14 4.67
N SER A 81 -10.71 -11.30 4.70
CA SER A 81 -11.27 -10.68 3.51
C SER A 81 -10.42 -9.47 3.07
N TYR A 82 -10.52 -9.04 1.82
CA TYR A 82 -9.95 -7.78 1.32
C TYR A 82 -10.46 -6.60 2.14
N LYS A 83 -11.77 -6.54 2.42
CA LYS A 83 -12.34 -5.45 3.22
C LYS A 83 -11.73 -5.37 4.62
N GLN A 84 -11.51 -6.51 5.27
CA GLN A 84 -10.85 -6.58 6.58
C GLN A 84 -9.40 -6.10 6.48
N TRP A 85 -8.64 -6.61 5.51
CA TRP A 85 -7.24 -6.23 5.33
C TRP A 85 -7.05 -4.75 4.97
N LEU A 86 -7.88 -4.19 4.08
CA LEU A 86 -7.87 -2.78 3.72
C LEU A 86 -8.19 -1.89 4.93
N SER A 87 -9.12 -2.33 5.79
CA SER A 87 -9.44 -1.64 7.04
C SER A 87 -8.27 -1.62 8.01
N ASP A 88 -7.54 -2.74 8.13
CA ASP A 88 -6.32 -2.82 8.94
C ASP A 88 -5.25 -1.85 8.44
N ILE A 89 -5.03 -1.77 7.12
CA ILE A 89 -4.08 -0.82 6.52
C ILE A 89 -4.51 0.63 6.79
N ALA A 90 -5.79 0.95 6.59
CA ALA A 90 -6.30 2.30 6.81
C ALA A 90 -6.13 2.74 8.26
N GLY A 91 -6.38 1.84 9.23
CA GLY A 91 -6.15 2.10 10.65
C GLY A 91 -4.68 2.40 10.96
N ARG A 92 -3.75 1.70 10.29
CA ARG A 92 -2.30 1.93 10.44
C ARG A 92 -1.85 3.25 9.83
N LEU A 93 -2.40 3.65 8.68
CA LEU A 93 -2.09 4.97 8.08
C LEU A 93 -2.69 6.15 8.85
N ALA A 94 -3.81 5.95 9.54
CA ALA A 94 -4.47 6.98 10.34
C ALA A 94 -3.81 7.17 11.72
N SER A 95 -3.13 6.14 12.23
CA SER A 95 -2.31 6.29 13.44
C SER A 95 -1.08 7.14 13.12
N PRO A 96 -0.65 8.07 13.98
CA PRO A 96 0.64 8.74 13.84
C PRO A 96 1.76 7.71 14.05
N VAL A 97 2.03 6.93 13.01
CA VAL A 97 3.15 5.99 12.97
C VAL A 97 4.42 6.84 13.03
N ARG A 98 5.19 6.64 14.09
CA ARG A 98 6.50 7.28 14.23
C ARG A 98 7.34 6.78 13.05
N ARG A 99 7.72 7.68 12.14
CA ARG A 99 8.71 7.39 11.09
C ARG A 99 10.03 7.04 11.78
N ASP A 100 10.30 5.75 11.94
CA ASP A 100 11.62 5.32 12.37
C ASP A 100 12.57 5.52 11.18
N HIS A 101 13.54 6.41 11.35
CA HIS A 101 14.56 6.69 10.35
C HIS A 101 15.65 5.58 10.30
N ARG A 102 15.49 4.49 11.07
CA ARG A 102 16.36 3.32 10.99
C ARG A 102 16.06 2.51 9.74
N SER A 103 16.78 2.92 8.70
CA SER A 103 16.97 2.30 7.40
C SER A 103 16.91 0.76 7.43
N VAL A 104 15.90 0.18 6.80
CA VAL A 104 16.00 -1.15 6.18
C VAL A 104 16.11 -0.92 4.66
N THR A 105 17.00 -1.67 4.07
CA THR A 105 17.73 -1.40 2.82
C THR A 105 16.87 -1.66 1.58
N ILE A 106 15.94 -0.75 1.27
CA ILE A 106 15.30 -0.65 -0.07
C ILE A 106 15.63 0.72 -0.64
N ARG A 107 16.93 1.05 -0.68
CA ARG A 107 17.33 2.47 -0.79
C ARG A 107 17.82 2.94 -2.14
N ASP A 108 18.18 2.07 -3.07
CA ASP A 108 18.98 2.56 -4.20
C ASP A 108 18.23 2.67 -5.53
N TYR A 109 17.14 1.93 -5.79
CA TYR A 109 16.49 2.02 -7.11
C TYR A 109 15.47 3.17 -7.24
N ARG A 110 14.57 3.37 -6.26
CA ARG A 110 13.51 4.39 -6.36
C ARG A 110 13.97 5.81 -6.04
N LYS A 111 14.97 5.98 -5.17
CA LYS A 111 15.53 7.31 -4.87
C LYS A 111 16.18 7.93 -6.09
N ASP A 112 16.86 7.13 -6.91
CA ASP A 112 17.56 7.62 -8.10
C ASP A 112 16.60 8.02 -9.22
N VAL A 113 15.45 7.35 -9.34
CA VAL A 113 14.40 7.75 -10.29
C VAL A 113 13.68 9.03 -9.84
N ARG A 114 13.41 9.18 -8.53
CA ARG A 114 12.74 10.38 -7.98
C ARG A 114 13.64 11.62 -7.96
N ARG A 115 14.95 11.48 -7.72
CA ARG A 115 15.91 12.60 -7.75
C ARG A 115 16.13 13.18 -9.15
N LYS A 116 15.94 12.39 -10.21
CA LYS A 116 16.16 12.83 -11.61
C LYS A 116 14.98 13.59 -12.25
N LYS A 117 13.87 13.77 -11.53
CA LYS A 117 12.68 14.52 -12.03
C LYS A 117 12.51 15.92 -11.42
N LYS A 118 13.56 16.48 -10.80
CA LYS A 118 13.55 17.82 -10.21
C LYS A 118 14.46 18.77 -10.98
#